data_AF-A0A5D3WQU2-F1
#
_entry.id   AF-A0A5D3WQU2-F1
#
_cell.length_a   1.000
_cell.length_b   1.000
_cell.length_c   1.000
_cell.angle_alpha   90.00
_cell.angle_beta   90.00
_cell.angle_gamma   90.00
#
_symmetry.space_group_name_H-M   'P 1'
#
loop_
_entity.id
_entity.type
_entity.pdbx_description
1 polymer ?
#
loop_
_entity_poly.entity_id
_entity_poly.type
_entity_poly.pdbx_seq_one_letter_code
_entity_poly.pdbx_strand_id
1 'polypeptide(L)'
;MKQEQSLYELMKVCNEHYRHMLRFMEELYADMPKTTTFAVRESLRSLGQMQNRAKQLDGELRRLVQQTGLESLPEDLLAIRRELLADVARVNSLLVDRIEGKIVVLDNELRQNRLGRAAMTGYRSAGPRRGQVVHVNF
;
A
#
# COMPACT_ATOMS: atom_id res chain seq x y z
N MET A 1 17.59 -22.35 -29.88
CA MET A 1 18.71 -21.47 -29.46
C MET A 1 18.37 -19.98 -29.36
N LYS A 2 18.21 -19.20 -30.45
CA LYS A 2 17.99 -17.72 -30.32
C LYS A 2 16.72 -17.33 -29.54
N GLN A 3 15.63 -18.08 -29.72
CA GLN A 3 14.36 -17.82 -29.06
C GLN A 3 14.34 -18.22 -27.57
N GLU A 4 14.99 -19.33 -27.23
CA GLU A 4 15.17 -19.75 -25.83
C GLU A 4 16.02 -18.74 -25.05
N GLN A 5 17.08 -18.21 -25.67
CA GLN A 5 17.91 -17.17 -25.06
C GLN A 5 17.12 -15.88 -24.83
N SER A 6 16.28 -15.48 -25.79
CA SER A 6 15.37 -14.33 -25.62
C SER A 6 14.36 -14.54 -24.49
N LEU A 7 13.87 -15.78 -24.32
CA LEU A 7 12.93 -16.12 -23.26
C LEU A 7 13.59 -16.07 -21.88
N TYR A 8 14.80 -16.64 -21.78
CA TYR A 8 15.59 -16.64 -20.56
C TYR A 8 15.90 -15.21 -20.09
N GLU A 9 16.33 -14.34 -21.01
CA GLU A 9 16.61 -12.94 -20.68
C GLU A 9 15.33 -12.17 -20.30
N LEU A 10 14.20 -12.41 -20.98
CA LEU A 10 12.94 -11.77 -20.60
C LEU A 10 12.45 -12.24 -19.22
N MET A 11 12.62 -13.51 -18.88
CA MET A 11 12.30 -14.03 -17.54
C MET A 11 13.16 -13.38 -16.45
N LYS A 12 14.46 -13.21 -16.69
CA LYS A 12 15.34 -12.47 -15.78
C LYS A 12 14.86 -11.04 -15.56
N VAL A 13 14.54 -10.33 -16.64
CA VAL A 13 14.02 -8.95 -16.56
C VAL A 13 12.72 -8.90 -15.76
N CYS A 14 11.80 -9.85 -15.97
CA CYS A 14 10.58 -9.95 -15.17
C CYS A 14 10.90 -10.15 -13.68
N ASN A 15 11.76 -11.11 -13.35
CA ASN A 15 12.11 -11.42 -11.97
C ASN A 15 12.82 -10.24 -11.28
N GLU A 16 13.69 -9.54 -11.99
CA GLU A 16 14.36 -8.36 -11.44
C GLU A 16 13.37 -7.22 -11.17
N HIS A 17 12.38 -7.04 -12.06
CA HIS A 17 11.31 -6.08 -11.83
C HIS A 17 10.45 -6.43 -10.61
N TYR A 18 10.14 -7.71 -10.40
CA TYR A 18 9.46 -8.17 -9.18
C TYR A 18 10.30 -7.94 -7.92
N ARG A 19 11.63 -8.17 -7.96
CA ARG A 19 12.54 -7.84 -6.84
C ARG A 19 12.54 -6.35 -6.52
N HIS A 20 12.60 -5.51 -7.54
CA HIS A 20 12.56 -4.06 -7.36
C HIS A 20 11.25 -3.62 -6.71
N MET A 21 10.12 -4.16 -7.20
CA MET A 21 8.80 -3.88 -6.63
C MET A 21 8.69 -4.38 -5.19
N LEU A 22 9.20 -5.56 -4.87
CA LEU A 22 9.21 -6.10 -3.52
C LEU A 22 10.00 -5.19 -2.56
N ARG A 23 11.23 -4.80 -2.91
CA ARG A 23 12.03 -3.87 -2.10
C ARG A 23 11.30 -2.55 -1.85
N PHE A 24 10.70 -1.98 -2.89
CA PHE A 24 9.90 -0.77 -2.77
C PHE A 24 8.72 -0.95 -1.80
N MET A 25 8.03 -2.09 -1.85
CA MET A 25 6.92 -2.41 -0.94
C MET A 25 7.39 -2.58 0.52
N GLU A 26 8.56 -3.19 0.72
CA GLU A 26 9.17 -3.36 2.05
C GLU A 26 9.61 -2.03 2.65
N GLU A 27 10.24 -1.16 1.86
CA GLU A 27 10.60 0.21 2.23
C GLU A 27 9.35 1.01 2.59
N LEU A 28 8.32 0.96 1.74
CA LEU A 28 7.05 1.63 2.02
C LEU A 28 6.42 1.12 3.33
N TYR A 29 6.43 -0.18 3.59
CA TYR A 29 5.90 -0.75 4.82
C TYR A 29 6.67 -0.27 6.06
N ALA A 30 8.00 -0.25 5.99
CA ALA A 30 8.88 0.21 7.06
C ALA A 30 8.71 1.71 7.36
N ASP A 31 8.57 2.53 6.32
CA ASP A 31 8.51 3.99 6.43
C ASP A 31 7.10 4.52 6.69
N MET A 32 6.05 3.75 6.40
CA MET A 32 4.65 4.14 6.57
C MET A 32 4.31 4.80 7.92
N PRO A 33 4.90 4.41 9.07
CA PRO A 33 4.60 5.04 10.36
C PRO A 33 5.02 6.50 10.44
N LYS A 34 6.10 6.87 9.72
CA LYS A 34 6.74 8.18 9.76
C LYS A 34 6.36 9.08 8.58
N THR A 35 5.75 8.51 7.54
CA THR A 35 5.40 9.24 6.33
C THR A 35 4.08 9.99 6.46
N THR A 36 4.02 11.15 5.80
CA THR A 36 2.78 11.92 5.65
C THR A 36 1.82 11.20 4.70
N THR A 37 0.51 11.47 4.83
CA THR A 37 -0.50 10.91 3.91
C THR A 37 -0.21 11.26 2.45
N PHE A 38 0.37 12.43 2.19
CA PHE A 38 0.79 12.84 0.84
C PHE A 38 1.90 11.95 0.29
N ALA A 39 2.95 11.71 1.09
CA ALA A 39 4.05 10.83 0.69
C ALA A 39 3.58 9.39 0.44
N VAL A 40 2.68 8.86 1.30
CA VAL A 40 2.08 7.53 1.08
C VAL A 40 1.31 7.48 -0.24
N ARG A 41 0.55 8.52 -0.59
CA ARG A 41 -0.17 8.59 -1.87
C ARG A 41 0.76 8.57 -3.08
N GLU A 42 1.85 9.32 -3.04
CA GLU A 42 2.84 9.30 -4.12
C GLU A 42 3.52 7.93 -4.23
N SER A 43 3.88 7.31 -3.10
CA SER A 43 4.44 5.94 -3.11
C SER A 43 3.47 4.91 -3.68
N LEU A 44 2.17 4.99 -3.37
CA LEU A 44 1.15 4.12 -3.95
C LEU A 44 0.98 4.34 -5.46
N ARG A 45 1.13 5.58 -5.96
CA ARG A 45 1.14 5.86 -7.40
C ARG A 45 2.33 5.19 -8.08
N SER A 46 3.53 5.32 -7.49
CA SER A 46 4.75 4.64 -7.98
C SER A 46 4.59 3.12 -7.99
N LEU A 47 4.04 2.54 -6.91
CA LEU A 47 3.73 1.11 -6.86
C LEU A 47 2.78 0.69 -8.00
N GLY A 48 1.74 1.47 -8.26
CA GLY A 48 0.83 1.24 -9.39
C GLY A 48 1.53 1.25 -10.75
N GLN A 49 2.50 2.15 -10.96
CA GLN A 49 3.32 2.16 -12.17
C GLN A 49 4.18 0.89 -12.28
N MET A 50 4.80 0.45 -11.18
CA MET A 50 5.57 -0.79 -11.14
C MET A 50 4.70 -2.02 -11.44
N GLN A 51 3.50 -2.11 -10.87
CA GLN A 51 2.55 -3.19 -11.13
C GLN A 51 2.11 -3.22 -12.60
N ASN A 52 1.84 -2.06 -13.19
CA ASN A 52 1.51 -1.96 -14.61
C ASN A 52 2.66 -2.45 -15.50
N ARG A 53 3.91 -2.10 -15.16
CA ARG A 53 5.09 -2.58 -15.89
C ARG A 53 5.27 -4.10 -15.74
N ALA A 54 5.05 -4.65 -14.53
CA ALA A 54 5.08 -6.09 -14.29
C ALA A 54 4.06 -6.82 -15.17
N LYS A 55 2.82 -6.30 -15.24
CA LYS A 55 1.76 -6.85 -16.09
C LYS A 55 2.11 -6.83 -17.57
N GLN A 56 2.78 -5.78 -18.05
CA GLN A 56 3.25 -5.70 -19.44
C GLN A 56 4.33 -6.75 -19.72
N LEU A 57 5.36 -6.84 -18.86
CA LEU A 57 6.43 -7.82 -18.97
C LEU A 57 5.89 -9.26 -18.95
N ASP A 58 4.92 -9.54 -18.10
CA ASP A 58 4.26 -10.85 -18.03
C ASP A 58 3.44 -11.16 -19.28
N GLY A 59 2.81 -10.15 -19.87
CA GLY A 59 2.13 -10.25 -21.14
C GLY A 59 3.10 -10.55 -22.29
N GLU A 60 4.23 -9.86 -22.35
CA GLU A 60 5.32 -10.10 -23.31
C GLU A 60 5.87 -11.53 -23.15
N LEU A 61 6.14 -11.94 -21.91
CA LEU A 61 6.64 -13.28 -21.59
C LEU A 61 5.66 -14.36 -22.05
N ARG A 62 4.37 -14.21 -21.72
CA ARG A 62 3.33 -15.17 -22.13
C ARG A 62 3.25 -15.31 -23.65
N ARG A 63 3.31 -14.19 -24.40
CA ARG A 63 3.31 -14.22 -25.88
C ARG A 63 4.53 -14.96 -26.41
N LEU A 64 5.71 -14.71 -25.83
CA LEU A 64 6.94 -15.37 -26.27
C LEU A 64 6.89 -16.88 -26.01
N VAL A 65 6.37 -17.32 -24.85
CA VAL A 65 6.15 -18.75 -24.57
C VAL A 65 5.20 -19.37 -25.59
N GLN A 66 4.09 -18.70 -25.91
CA GLN A 66 3.13 -19.19 -26.91
C GLN A 66 3.73 -19.28 -28.33
N GLN A 67 4.59 -18.34 -28.71
CA GLN A 67 5.22 -18.30 -30.03
C GLN A 67 6.33 -19.35 -30.20
N THR A 68 7.01 -19.69 -29.12
CA THR A 68 8.16 -20.61 -29.15
C THR A 68 7.77 -22.07 -29.06
N GLY A 69 6.55 -22.38 -28.58
CA GLY A 69 6.08 -23.75 -28.42
C GLY A 69 6.92 -24.57 -27.43
N LEU A 70 7.70 -23.90 -26.57
CA LEU A 70 8.56 -24.55 -25.59
C LEU A 70 7.72 -25.30 -24.57
N GLU A 71 7.99 -26.60 -24.43
CA GLU A 71 7.30 -27.48 -23.47
C GLU A 71 7.72 -27.19 -22.02
N SER A 72 8.93 -26.65 -21.81
CA SER A 72 9.45 -26.34 -20.48
C SER A 72 10.13 -24.98 -20.41
N LEU A 73 9.84 -24.23 -19.34
CA LEU A 73 10.54 -23.01 -18.98
C LEU A 73 11.75 -23.32 -18.08
N PRO A 74 12.75 -22.44 -18.03
CA PRO A 74 13.86 -22.53 -17.08
C PRO A 74 13.36 -22.66 -15.64
N GLU A 75 13.58 -23.82 -15.02
CA GLU A 75 13.01 -24.18 -13.72
C GLU A 75 13.57 -23.30 -12.59
N ASP A 76 14.86 -22.94 -12.67
CA ASP A 76 15.55 -22.01 -11.78
C ASP A 76 14.85 -20.64 -11.72
N LEU A 77 14.57 -20.06 -12.89
CA LEU A 77 13.91 -18.75 -12.97
C LEU A 77 12.43 -18.83 -12.58
N LEU A 78 11.77 -19.96 -12.81
CA LEU A 78 10.41 -20.20 -12.34
C LEU A 78 10.33 -20.30 -10.81
N ALA A 79 11.28 -21.00 -10.18
CA ALA A 79 11.35 -21.12 -8.73
C ALA A 79 11.53 -19.74 -8.07
N ILE A 80 12.52 -18.97 -8.54
CA ILE A 80 12.73 -17.57 -8.11
C ILE A 80 11.45 -16.75 -8.26
N ARG A 81 10.75 -16.90 -9.38
CA ARG A 81 9.54 -16.15 -9.66
C ARG A 81 8.41 -16.50 -8.69
N ARG A 82 8.23 -17.78 -8.35
CA ARG A 82 7.23 -18.23 -7.38
C ARG A 82 7.49 -17.63 -5.99
N GLU A 83 8.74 -17.65 -5.55
CA GLU A 83 9.16 -17.04 -4.28
C GLU A 83 8.85 -15.54 -4.27
N LEU A 84 9.26 -14.82 -5.32
CA LEU A 84 9.00 -13.38 -5.43
C LEU A 84 7.50 -13.04 -5.41
N LEU A 85 6.67 -13.83 -6.10
CA LEU A 85 5.21 -13.63 -6.08
C LEU A 85 4.61 -13.90 -4.71
N ALA A 86 5.09 -14.93 -4.00
CA ALA A 86 4.66 -15.23 -2.64
C ALA A 86 5.05 -14.09 -1.68
N ASP A 87 6.27 -13.56 -1.78
CA ASP A 87 6.72 -12.44 -0.96
C ASP A 87 5.97 -11.14 -1.27
N VAL A 88 5.73 -10.84 -2.55
CA VAL A 88 4.90 -9.70 -2.96
C VAL A 88 3.50 -9.83 -2.36
N ALA A 89 2.88 -11.01 -2.43
CA ALA A 89 1.56 -11.23 -1.83
C ALA A 89 1.57 -11.03 -0.31
N ARG A 90 2.59 -11.56 0.37
CA ARG A 90 2.79 -11.40 1.81
C ARG A 90 2.94 -9.93 2.21
N VAL A 91 3.86 -9.19 1.60
CA VAL A 91 4.10 -7.78 1.91
C VAL A 91 2.88 -6.93 1.53
N ASN A 92 2.17 -7.27 0.46
CA ASN A 92 0.92 -6.59 0.11
C ASN A 92 -0.14 -6.73 1.21
N SER A 93 -0.31 -7.94 1.77
CA SER A 93 -1.23 -8.16 2.90
C SER A 93 -0.85 -7.27 4.09
N LEU A 94 0.45 -7.24 4.45
CA LEU A 94 0.94 -6.42 5.56
C LEU A 94 0.72 -4.91 5.32
N LEU A 95 0.90 -4.44 4.09
CA LEU A 95 0.62 -3.05 3.71
C LEU A 95 -0.86 -2.71 3.86
N VAL A 96 -1.75 -3.60 3.41
CA VAL A 96 -3.21 -3.41 3.55
C VAL A 96 -3.59 -3.32 5.02
N ASP A 97 -3.18 -4.29 5.85
CA ASP A 97 -3.47 -4.30 7.29
C ASP A 97 -2.98 -3.01 7.97
N ARG A 98 -1.80 -2.52 7.56
CA ARG A 98 -1.21 -1.29 8.10
C ARG A 98 -2.01 -0.05 7.71
N ILE A 99 -2.48 0.02 6.47
CA ILE A 99 -3.31 1.12 5.96
C ILE A 99 -4.66 1.13 6.70
N GLU A 100 -5.32 -0.02 6.83
CA GLU A 100 -6.58 -0.16 7.56
C GLU A 100 -6.44 0.27 9.02
N GLY A 101 -5.38 -0.16 9.70
CA GLY A 101 -5.08 0.27 11.07
C GLY A 101 -4.93 1.79 11.19
N LYS A 102 -4.25 2.45 10.24
CA LYS A 102 -4.14 3.92 10.22
C LYS A 102 -5.49 4.60 10.00
N ILE A 103 -6.36 4.04 9.16
CA ILE A 103 -7.71 4.57 8.92
C ILE A 103 -8.55 4.50 10.20
N VAL A 104 -8.51 3.37 10.92
CA VAL A 104 -9.26 3.21 12.17
C VAL A 104 -8.82 4.23 13.22
N VAL A 105 -7.51 4.44 13.38
CA VAL A 105 -6.98 5.45 14.30
C VAL A 105 -7.44 6.85 13.89
N LEU A 106 -7.33 7.21 12.62
CA LEU A 106 -7.78 8.52 12.12
C LEU A 106 -9.28 8.74 12.33
N ASP A 107 -10.12 7.73 12.12
CA ASP A 107 -11.57 7.85 12.36
C ASP A 107 -11.87 8.08 13.84
N ASN A 108 -11.17 7.37 14.75
CA ASN A 108 -11.31 7.59 16.18
C ASN A 108 -10.90 9.02 16.60
N GLU A 109 -9.76 9.50 16.12
CA GLU A 109 -9.27 10.86 16.38
C GLU A 109 -10.22 11.94 15.84
N LEU A 110 -10.81 11.71 14.66
CA LEU A 110 -11.81 12.62 14.08
C LEU A 110 -13.10 12.65 14.90
N ARG A 111 -13.57 11.49 15.38
CA ARG A 111 -14.75 11.41 16.26
C ARG A 111 -14.50 12.14 17.58
N GLN A 112 -13.35 11.92 18.22
CA GLN A 112 -12.98 12.62 19.45
C GLN A 112 -12.87 14.13 19.24
N ASN A 113 -12.26 14.57 18.14
CA ASN A 113 -12.20 16.00 17.80
C ASN A 113 -13.59 16.61 17.59
N ARG A 114 -14.52 15.89 16.95
CA ARG A 114 -15.91 16.35 16.79
C ARG A 114 -16.63 16.48 18.13
N LEU A 115 -16.46 15.50 19.03
CA LEU A 115 -17.03 15.54 20.38
C LEU A 115 -16.44 16.68 21.21
N GLY A 116 -15.12 16.87 21.17
CA GLY A 116 -14.44 17.98 21.83
C GLY A 116 -14.91 19.34 21.30
N ARG A 117 -15.07 19.49 19.98
CA ARG A 117 -15.67 20.69 19.38
C ARG A 117 -17.12 20.90 19.84
N ALA A 118 -17.95 19.86 19.89
CA ALA A 118 -19.32 19.97 20.39
C ALA A 118 -19.37 20.43 21.86
N ALA A 119 -18.52 19.86 22.73
CA ALA A 119 -18.39 20.28 24.12
C ALA A 119 -17.96 21.75 24.26
N MET A 120 -16.96 22.18 23.48
CA MET A 120 -16.50 23.58 23.44
C MET A 120 -17.54 24.55 22.87
N THR A 121 -18.40 24.09 21.96
CA THR A 121 -19.50 24.91 21.40
C THR A 121 -20.62 25.12 22.43
N GLY A 122 -20.86 24.13 23.30
CA GLY A 122 -21.75 24.27 24.46
C GLY A 122 -21.28 25.34 25.45
N TYR A 123 -19.96 25.50 25.64
CA TYR A 123 -19.41 26.56 26.48
C TYR A 123 -19.53 27.97 25.86
N ARG A 124 -19.50 28.10 24.52
CA ARG A 124 -19.62 29.41 23.85
C ARG A 124 -21.07 29.90 23.68
N SER A 125 -22.05 29.00 23.75
CA SER A 125 -23.48 29.36 23.71
C SER A 125 -24.04 29.79 25.07
N ALA A 126 -23.30 29.58 26.16
CA ALA A 126 -23.54 30.18 27.47
C ALA A 126 -22.91 31.60 27.55
N GLY A 127 -23.25 32.46 26.59
CA GLY A 127 -23.10 33.92 26.77
C GLY A 127 -24.09 34.41 27.84
N PRO A 128 -23.78 35.50 28.57
CA PRO A 128 -24.35 35.82 29.87
C PRO A 128 -25.83 36.21 29.75
N ARG A 129 -26.73 35.25 29.98
CA ARG A 129 -28.11 35.58 30.36
C ARG A 129 -28.13 35.86 31.86
N ARG A 130 -28.19 37.17 32.16
CA ARG A 130 -28.83 37.83 33.31
C ARG A 130 -28.84 37.04 34.63
N GLY A 131 -28.14 37.61 35.60
CA GLY A 131 -27.92 37.05 36.93
C GLY A 131 -29.16 36.48 37.60
N GLN A 132 -28.98 35.28 38.13
CA GLN A 132 -29.74 34.81 39.27
C GLN A 132 -28.69 34.28 40.25
N VAL A 133 -28.44 35.06 41.30
CA VAL A 133 -27.61 34.65 42.43
C VAL A 133 -28.38 33.51 43.11
N VAL A 134 -27.82 32.30 43.04
CA VAL A 134 -28.35 31.16 43.80
C VAL A 134 -27.87 31.34 45.23
N HIS A 135 -28.78 31.76 46.11
CA HIS A 135 -28.56 31.68 47.55
C HIS A 135 -28.58 30.21 47.95
N VAL A 136 -27.42 29.72 48.41
CA VAL A 136 -27.32 28.44 49.12
C VAL A 136 -27.47 28.77 50.61
N ASN A 137 -28.60 28.36 51.20
CA ASN A 137 -28.76 28.38 52.65
C ASN A 137 -28.06 27.14 53.21
N PHE A 138 -27.19 27.36 54.21
CA PHE A 138 -26.64 26.32 55.07
C PHE A 138 -27.75 25.65 55.88
#